data_AF-G8Y8P9-F1
#
_entry.id   AF-G8Y8P9-F1
#
_cell.length_a   1.000
_cell.length_b   1.000
_cell.length_c   1.000
_cell.angle_alpha   90.00
_cell.angle_beta   90.00
_cell.angle_gamma   90.00
#
_symmetry.space_group_name_H-M   'P 1'
#
loop_
_entity.id
_entity.type
_entity.pdbx_description
1 polymer ?
#
loop_
_entity_poly.entity_id
_entity_poly.type
_entity_poly.pdbx_seq_one_letter_code
_entity_poly.pdbx_strand_id
1 'polypeptide(L)'
;MSLITNKQQELISKVVENYVKNYDKIAQQYLKIRQDIFELSVRIRESSPDSKERILLEAKNKKLAYDLDNIEQVYQIHLNGMIRSLDADEQLPSLHLQELNITYDRLLHEKTSLEEEITKLRDEQKPLLDKVQGLLKNFDQNMSSRSAKKANKFLNISNLPAYDENNTQLDLHELILTRDHLKQIFEDIEKRIIAAKHQDDDHGSIIQADVPKMLEERLSNVRSVRRIDDDKYFYDISRSASIEGSTTLSLEEYNKMIENLVMNINDLIEHGTQSKERWTLNVKKLDAIKEVLKEFEDETEI
;
A
#
# COMPACT_ATOMS: atom_id res chain seq x y z
N MET A 1 -20.69 -46.69 -26.41
CA MET A 1 -20.82 -45.21 -26.40
C MET A 1 -19.75 -44.68 -27.32
N SER A 2 -20.12 -44.34 -28.57
CA SER A 2 -19.14 -44.14 -29.65
C SER A 2 -18.37 -42.84 -29.46
N LEU A 3 -17.04 -42.91 -29.57
CA LEU A 3 -16.18 -41.74 -29.71
C LEU A 3 -16.51 -41.03 -31.02
N ILE A 4 -17.35 -39.99 -30.95
CA ILE A 4 -17.51 -39.03 -32.03
C ILE A 4 -16.16 -38.30 -32.15
N THR A 5 -15.55 -38.36 -33.33
CA THR A 5 -14.24 -37.71 -33.56
C THR A 5 -14.41 -36.19 -33.45
N ASN A 6 -13.43 -35.44 -32.93
CA ASN A 6 -13.54 -33.97 -32.76
C ASN A 6 -14.03 -33.23 -34.03
N LYS A 7 -13.64 -33.70 -35.23
CA LYS A 7 -14.14 -33.17 -36.51
C LYS A 7 -15.64 -33.40 -36.73
N GLN A 8 -16.15 -34.55 -36.33
CA GLN A 8 -17.58 -34.86 -36.41
C GLN A 8 -18.36 -34.02 -35.39
N GLN A 9 -17.81 -33.80 -34.20
CA GLN A 9 -18.43 -32.92 -33.21
C GLN A 9 -18.49 -31.47 -33.68
N GLU A 10 -17.43 -30.95 -34.30
CA GLU A 10 -17.42 -29.59 -34.87
C GLU A 10 -18.43 -29.45 -36.01
N LEU A 11 -18.53 -30.47 -36.87
CA LEU A 11 -19.49 -30.49 -37.97
C LEU A 11 -20.93 -30.57 -37.45
N ILE A 12 -21.18 -31.39 -36.43
CA ILE A 12 -22.47 -31.45 -35.72
C ILE A 12 -22.78 -30.09 -35.09
N SER A 13 -21.85 -29.45 -34.39
CA SER A 13 -22.05 -28.14 -33.78
C SER A 13 -22.39 -27.08 -34.83
N LYS A 14 -21.69 -27.05 -35.97
CA LYS A 14 -22.00 -26.12 -37.07
C LYS A 14 -23.38 -26.39 -37.70
N VAL A 15 -23.75 -27.66 -37.87
CA VAL A 15 -25.07 -28.05 -38.39
C VAL A 15 -26.17 -27.70 -37.40
N VAL A 16 -25.96 -27.92 -36.10
CA VAL A 16 -26.91 -27.57 -35.03
C VAL A 16 -27.05 -26.05 -34.93
N GLU A 17 -25.95 -25.30 -34.96
CA GLU A 17 -25.98 -23.84 -34.92
C GLU A 17 -26.71 -23.27 -36.13
N ASN A 18 -26.45 -23.80 -37.33
CA ASN A 18 -27.15 -23.39 -38.55
C ASN A 18 -28.64 -23.79 -38.50
N TYR A 19 -28.95 -24.99 -38.01
CA TYR A 19 -30.33 -25.44 -37.82
C TYR A 19 -31.06 -24.51 -36.85
N VAL A 20 -30.47 -24.18 -35.70
CA VAL A 20 -31.07 -23.28 -34.71
C VAL A 20 -31.25 -21.87 -35.28
N LYS A 21 -30.26 -21.34 -36.01
CA LYS A 21 -30.33 -20.02 -36.65
C LYS A 21 -31.42 -19.94 -37.72
N ASN A 22 -31.63 -21.02 -38.47
CA ASN A 22 -32.57 -21.06 -39.60
C ASN A 22 -33.80 -21.93 -39.32
N TYR A 23 -34.11 -22.19 -38.04
CA TYR A 23 -35.24 -23.03 -37.68
C TYR A 23 -36.56 -22.27 -37.86
N ASP A 24 -37.12 -22.34 -39.07
CA ASP A 24 -38.47 -21.88 -39.34
C ASP A 24 -39.41 -23.08 -39.52
N LYS A 25 -40.13 -23.40 -38.44
CA LYS A 25 -41.10 -24.50 -38.42
C LYS A 25 -42.29 -24.23 -39.34
N ILE A 26 -42.71 -22.98 -39.50
CA ILE A 26 -43.91 -22.62 -40.28
C ILE A 26 -43.59 -22.72 -41.77
N ALA A 27 -42.43 -22.21 -42.20
CA ALA A 27 -41.95 -22.43 -43.57
C ALA A 27 -41.74 -23.92 -43.89
N GLN A 28 -41.22 -24.71 -42.94
CA GLN A 28 -41.10 -26.16 -43.12
C GLN A 28 -42.45 -26.86 -43.30
N GLN A 29 -43.47 -26.46 -42.53
CA GLN A 29 -44.81 -27.02 -42.68
C GLN A 29 -45.44 -26.65 -44.03
N TYR A 30 -45.25 -25.43 -44.51
CA TYR A 30 -45.68 -25.00 -45.84
C TYR A 30 -45.00 -25.81 -46.96
N LEU A 31 -43.67 -25.96 -46.90
CA LEU A 31 -42.92 -26.76 -47.88
C LEU A 31 -43.35 -28.22 -47.87
N LYS A 32 -43.65 -28.78 -46.69
CA LYS A 32 -44.17 -30.14 -46.56
C LYS A 32 -45.53 -30.31 -47.24
N ILE A 33 -46.47 -29.37 -47.04
CA ILE A 33 -47.76 -29.42 -47.76
C ILE A 33 -47.53 -29.34 -49.26
N ARG A 34 -46.62 -28.49 -49.74
CA ARG A 34 -46.29 -28.40 -51.17
C ARG A 34 -45.77 -29.72 -51.73
N GLN A 35 -44.93 -30.41 -50.98
CA GLN A 35 -44.47 -31.76 -51.33
C GLN A 35 -45.64 -32.76 -51.37
N ASP A 36 -46.49 -32.76 -50.34
CA ASP A 36 -47.65 -33.65 -50.25
C ASP A 36 -48.64 -33.44 -51.41
N ILE A 37 -48.86 -32.18 -51.83
CA ILE A 37 -49.67 -31.82 -53.00
C ILE A 37 -49.02 -32.34 -54.29
N PHE A 38 -47.70 -32.18 -54.43
CA PHE A 38 -46.98 -32.68 -55.59
C PHE A 38 -47.08 -34.21 -55.69
N GLU A 39 -46.80 -34.93 -54.59
CA GLU A 39 -46.93 -36.39 -54.55
C GLU A 39 -48.35 -36.86 -54.85
N LEU A 40 -49.37 -36.16 -54.33
CA LEU A 40 -50.77 -36.46 -54.64
C LEU A 40 -51.08 -36.20 -56.12
N SER A 41 -50.55 -35.14 -56.72
CA SER A 41 -50.77 -34.83 -58.13
C SER A 41 -50.18 -35.89 -59.07
N VAL A 42 -49.02 -36.44 -58.71
CA VAL A 42 -48.37 -37.55 -59.43
C VAL A 42 -49.22 -38.81 -59.31
N ARG A 43 -49.66 -39.17 -58.10
CA ARG A 43 -50.51 -40.35 -57.88
C ARG A 43 -51.87 -40.26 -58.58
N ILE A 44 -52.50 -39.08 -58.60
CA ILE A 44 -53.75 -38.87 -59.34
C ILE A 44 -53.52 -39.09 -60.84
N ARG A 45 -52.40 -38.61 -61.38
CA ARG A 45 -52.03 -38.77 -62.80
C ARG A 45 -51.80 -40.24 -63.16
N GLU A 46 -51.24 -41.04 -62.26
CA GLU A 46 -50.97 -42.46 -62.45
C GLU A 46 -52.20 -43.35 -62.22
N SER A 47 -53.20 -42.89 -61.47
CA SER A 47 -54.40 -43.65 -61.12
C SER A 47 -55.50 -43.65 -62.20
N SER A 48 -56.07 -44.81 -62.49
CA SER A 48 -57.21 -44.95 -63.41
C SER A 48 -58.47 -44.25 -62.88
N PRO A 49 -59.28 -43.62 -63.76
CA PRO A 49 -60.43 -42.79 -63.38
C PRO A 49 -61.51 -43.51 -62.55
N ASP A 50 -61.73 -44.80 -62.78
CA ASP A 50 -62.78 -45.59 -62.10
C ASP A 50 -62.29 -46.42 -60.90
N SER A 51 -61.06 -46.18 -60.43
CA SER A 51 -60.49 -46.92 -59.30
C SER A 51 -61.05 -46.42 -57.96
N LYS A 52 -61.28 -47.35 -57.00
CA LYS A 52 -61.59 -46.98 -55.60
C LYS A 52 -60.51 -46.11 -54.97
N GLU A 53 -59.28 -46.23 -55.46
CA GLU A 53 -58.13 -45.41 -55.09
C GLU A 53 -58.34 -43.93 -55.43
N ARG A 54 -59.02 -43.62 -56.54
CA ARG A 54 -59.32 -42.25 -56.94
C ARG A 54 -60.23 -41.51 -55.96
N ILE A 55 -61.25 -42.19 -55.44
CA ILE A 55 -62.15 -41.63 -54.41
C ILE A 55 -61.36 -41.27 -53.14
N LEU A 56 -60.40 -42.11 -52.74
CA LEU A 56 -59.52 -41.83 -51.60
C LEU A 56 -58.55 -40.67 -51.88
N LEU A 57 -58.01 -40.58 -53.11
CA LEU A 57 -57.15 -39.47 -53.53
C LEU A 57 -57.92 -38.14 -53.56
N GLU A 58 -59.18 -38.13 -53.99
CA GLU A 58 -60.04 -36.94 -53.96
C GLU A 58 -60.37 -36.49 -52.54
N ALA A 59 -60.63 -37.42 -51.62
CA ALA A 59 -60.80 -37.11 -50.20
C ALA A 59 -59.52 -36.52 -49.60
N LYS A 60 -58.36 -37.08 -49.94
CA LYS A 60 -57.05 -36.54 -49.53
C LYS A 60 -56.78 -35.16 -50.14
N ASN A 61 -57.21 -34.90 -51.36
CA ASN A 61 -57.11 -33.59 -52.01
C ASN A 61 -57.93 -32.53 -51.28
N LYS A 62 -59.18 -32.84 -50.89
CA LYS A 62 -60.02 -31.94 -50.08
C LYS A 62 -59.39 -31.64 -48.72
N LYS A 63 -58.78 -32.65 -48.08
CA LYS A 63 -58.06 -32.44 -46.82
C LYS A 63 -56.84 -31.53 -47.01
N LEU A 64 -56.02 -31.78 -48.03
CA LEU A 64 -54.85 -30.94 -48.32
C LEU A 64 -55.23 -29.51 -48.70
N ALA A 65 -56.38 -29.30 -49.34
CA ALA A 65 -56.90 -27.96 -49.62
C ALA A 65 -57.25 -27.19 -48.33
N TYR A 66 -57.89 -27.86 -47.36
CA TYR A 66 -58.16 -27.28 -46.05
C TYR A 66 -56.86 -27.00 -45.27
N ASP A 67 -55.93 -27.96 -45.26
CA ASP A 67 -54.65 -27.82 -44.57
C ASP A 67 -53.82 -26.69 -45.20
N LEU A 68 -53.87 -26.50 -46.53
CA LEU A 68 -53.20 -25.42 -47.24
C LEU A 68 -53.73 -24.04 -46.84
N ASP A 69 -55.05 -23.85 -46.80
CA ASP A 69 -55.67 -22.58 -46.40
C ASP A 69 -55.28 -22.21 -44.96
N ASN A 70 -55.29 -23.19 -44.05
CA ASN A 70 -54.86 -22.98 -42.66
C ASN A 70 -53.37 -22.58 -42.58
N ILE A 71 -52.49 -23.27 -43.30
CA ILE A 71 -51.07 -22.90 -43.32
C ILE A 71 -50.84 -21.56 -44.00
N GLU A 72 -51.57 -21.23 -45.05
CA GLU A 72 -51.48 -19.93 -45.72
C GLU A 72 -51.78 -18.79 -44.74
N GLN A 73 -52.86 -18.90 -43.97
CA GLN A 73 -53.22 -17.91 -42.95
C GLN A 73 -52.15 -17.80 -41.86
N VAL A 74 -51.66 -18.94 -41.35
CA VAL A 74 -50.59 -18.96 -40.33
C VAL A 74 -49.29 -18.38 -40.89
N TYR A 75 -48.96 -18.66 -42.15
CA TYR A 75 -47.76 -18.14 -42.80
C TYR A 75 -47.85 -16.64 -43.05
N GLN A 76 -49.01 -16.12 -43.45
CA GLN A 76 -49.25 -14.68 -43.56
C GLN A 76 -49.11 -13.97 -42.20
N ILE A 77 -49.65 -14.55 -41.12
CA ILE A 77 -49.47 -14.03 -39.76
C ILE A 77 -47.98 -14.04 -39.38
N HIS A 78 -47.26 -15.12 -39.70
CA HIS A 78 -45.83 -15.23 -39.43
C HIS A 78 -45.00 -14.18 -40.20
N LEU A 79 -45.25 -13.99 -41.49
CA LEU A 79 -44.61 -12.96 -42.30
C LEU A 79 -44.88 -11.56 -41.75
N ASN A 80 -46.14 -11.27 -41.40
CA ASN A 80 -46.49 -10.00 -40.77
C ASN A 80 -45.81 -9.82 -39.41
N GLY A 81 -45.63 -10.89 -38.64
CA GLY A 81 -44.87 -10.88 -37.40
C GLY A 81 -43.39 -10.58 -37.63
N MET A 82 -42.77 -11.19 -38.64
CA MET A 82 -41.39 -10.92 -39.03
C MET A 82 -41.21 -9.48 -39.52
N ILE A 83 -42.12 -8.98 -40.36
CA ILE A 83 -42.11 -7.58 -40.82
C ILE A 83 -42.19 -6.63 -39.63
N ARG A 84 -43.13 -6.85 -38.71
CA ARG A 84 -43.25 -6.04 -37.49
C ARG A 84 -42.02 -6.13 -36.60
N SER A 85 -41.35 -7.29 -36.52
CA SER A 85 -40.11 -7.43 -35.77
C SER A 85 -38.97 -6.64 -36.40
N LEU A 86 -38.87 -6.65 -37.73
CA LEU A 86 -37.88 -5.85 -38.47
C LEU A 86 -38.16 -4.36 -38.32
N ASP A 87 -39.43 -3.95 -38.43
CA ASP A 87 -39.85 -2.56 -38.19
C ASP A 87 -39.54 -2.13 -36.75
N ALA A 88 -39.74 -3.02 -35.77
CA ALA A 88 -39.42 -2.76 -34.37
C ALA A 88 -37.90 -2.63 -34.15
N ASP A 89 -37.09 -3.47 -34.78
CA ASP A 89 -35.62 -3.37 -34.74
C ASP A 89 -35.10 -2.09 -35.42
N GLU A 90 -35.80 -1.59 -36.44
CA GLU A 90 -35.46 -0.33 -37.13
C GLU A 90 -35.89 0.90 -36.32
N GLN A 91 -37.03 0.84 -35.63
CA GLN A 91 -37.60 1.98 -34.88
C GLN A 91 -37.11 2.07 -33.43
N LEU A 92 -36.77 0.95 -32.79
CA LEU A 92 -36.13 0.91 -31.48
C LEU A 92 -34.65 0.58 -31.65
N PRO A 93 -33.75 1.58 -31.82
CA PRO A 93 -32.33 1.32 -31.65
C PRO A 93 -32.15 0.64 -30.30
N SER A 94 -31.48 -0.52 -30.29
CA SER A 94 -31.43 -1.37 -29.10
C SER A 94 -31.12 -0.52 -27.87
N LEU A 95 -31.86 -0.70 -26.78
CA LEU A 95 -31.62 0.05 -25.53
C LEU A 95 -30.13 0.04 -25.14
N HIS A 96 -29.46 -1.07 -25.45
CA HIS A 96 -28.02 -1.24 -25.27
C HIS A 96 -27.17 -0.31 -26.16
N LEU A 97 -27.56 -0.02 -27.40
CA LEU A 97 -26.86 0.96 -28.24
C LEU A 97 -27.01 2.38 -27.70
N GLN A 98 -28.18 2.74 -27.15
CA GLN A 98 -28.37 4.05 -26.51
C GLN A 98 -27.54 4.16 -25.23
N GLU A 99 -27.58 3.15 -24.36
CA GLU A 99 -26.74 3.07 -23.15
C GLU A 99 -25.24 3.08 -23.51
N LEU A 100 -24.86 2.40 -24.59
CA LEU A 100 -23.47 2.37 -25.07
C LEU A 100 -23.02 3.75 -25.55
N ASN A 101 -23.86 4.48 -26.28
CA ASN A 101 -23.54 5.84 -26.70
C ASN A 101 -23.42 6.80 -25.51
N ILE A 102 -24.33 6.73 -24.54
CA ILE A 102 -24.25 7.54 -23.32
C ILE A 102 -22.97 7.23 -22.53
N THR A 103 -22.61 5.96 -22.39
CA THR A 103 -21.39 5.56 -21.69
C THR A 103 -20.14 5.95 -22.46
N TYR A 104 -20.16 5.86 -23.79
CA TYR A 104 -19.10 6.33 -24.66
C TYR A 104 -18.87 7.84 -24.51
N ASP A 105 -19.93 8.65 -24.59
CA ASP A 105 -19.83 10.10 -24.44
C ASP A 105 -19.30 10.50 -23.07
N ARG A 106 -19.74 9.79 -22.01
CA ARG A 106 -19.22 9.99 -20.65
C ARG A 106 -17.72 9.70 -20.57
N LEU A 107 -17.28 8.57 -21.12
CA LEU A 107 -15.87 8.17 -21.14
C LEU A 107 -15.02 9.14 -21.98
N LEU A 108 -15.56 9.64 -23.08
CA LEU A 108 -14.91 10.64 -23.90
C LEU A 108 -14.69 11.93 -23.11
N HIS A 109 -15.71 12.39 -22.39
CA HIS A 109 -15.61 13.58 -21.54
C HIS A 109 -14.59 13.41 -20.41
N GLU A 110 -14.62 12.27 -19.71
CA GLU A 110 -13.65 11.93 -18.67
C GLU A 110 -12.23 11.90 -19.21
N LYS A 111 -12.02 11.31 -20.38
CA LYS A 111 -10.73 11.31 -21.08
C LYS A 111 -10.26 12.74 -21.37
N THR A 112 -11.13 13.60 -21.92
CA THR A 112 -10.76 14.99 -22.22
C THR A 112 -10.40 15.78 -20.95
N SER A 113 -11.14 15.60 -19.86
CA SER A 113 -10.82 16.24 -18.57
C SER A 113 -9.48 15.77 -18.01
N LEU A 114 -9.17 14.48 -18.11
CA LEU A 114 -7.88 13.95 -17.65
C LEU A 114 -6.72 14.43 -18.53
N GLU A 115 -6.92 14.53 -19.84
CA GLU A 115 -5.92 15.10 -20.74
C GLU A 115 -5.64 16.57 -20.38
N GLU A 116 -6.67 17.36 -20.10
CA GLU A 116 -6.52 18.73 -19.60
C GLU A 116 -5.76 18.78 -18.25
N GLU A 117 -6.09 17.91 -17.31
CA GLU A 117 -5.40 17.84 -16.01
C GLU A 117 -3.92 17.46 -16.18
N ILE A 118 -3.63 16.47 -17.04
CA ILE A 118 -2.26 16.07 -17.38
C ILE A 118 -1.49 17.23 -18.01
N THR A 119 -2.12 18.01 -18.89
CA THR A 119 -1.46 19.20 -19.47
C THR A 119 -1.16 20.26 -18.42
N LYS A 120 -2.07 20.52 -17.47
CA LYS A 120 -1.82 21.43 -16.33
C LYS A 120 -0.66 20.94 -15.46
N LEU A 121 -0.63 19.65 -15.12
CA LEU A 121 0.47 19.05 -14.35
C LEU A 121 1.81 19.22 -15.09
N ARG A 122 1.82 18.98 -16.40
CA ARG A 122 3.04 19.02 -17.22
C ARG A 122 3.54 20.44 -17.46
N ASP A 123 2.66 21.38 -17.75
CA ASP A 123 3.04 22.70 -18.26
C ASP A 123 3.09 23.77 -17.17
N GLU A 124 2.33 23.62 -16.09
CA GLU A 124 2.33 24.57 -14.96
C GLU A 124 3.11 24.02 -13.76
N GLN A 125 2.73 22.83 -13.28
CA GLN A 125 3.22 22.34 -11.99
C GLN A 125 4.64 21.78 -12.05
N LYS A 126 4.96 20.99 -13.08
CA LYS A 126 6.32 20.44 -13.28
C LYS A 126 7.39 21.54 -13.38
N PRO A 127 7.25 22.58 -14.22
CA PRO A 127 8.26 23.63 -14.27
C PRO A 127 8.33 24.46 -12.99
N LEU A 128 7.25 24.56 -12.21
CA LEU A 128 7.27 25.20 -10.89
C LEU A 128 8.08 24.35 -9.90
N LEU A 129 7.88 23.04 -9.91
CA LEU A 129 8.64 22.10 -9.10
C LEU A 129 10.13 22.09 -9.48
N ASP A 130 10.44 22.13 -10.78
CA ASP A 130 11.81 22.26 -11.29
C ASP A 130 12.47 23.58 -10.85
N LYS A 131 11.71 24.69 -10.84
CA LYS A 131 12.19 25.98 -10.29
C LYS A 131 12.46 25.89 -8.78
N VAL A 132 11.55 25.29 -8.00
CA VAL A 132 11.73 25.08 -6.56
C VAL A 132 12.96 24.20 -6.30
N GLN A 133 13.12 23.12 -7.05
CA GLN A 133 14.29 22.24 -6.95
C GLN A 133 15.58 22.97 -7.34
N GLY A 134 15.54 23.82 -8.37
CA GLY A 134 16.65 24.70 -8.74
C GLY A 134 17.02 25.71 -7.65
N LEU A 135 16.02 26.34 -7.02
CA LEU A 135 16.21 27.24 -5.88
C LEU A 135 16.78 26.50 -4.67
N LEU A 136 16.27 25.31 -4.36
CA LEU A 136 16.76 24.47 -3.26
C LEU A 136 18.20 24.04 -3.52
N LYS A 137 18.53 23.65 -4.76
CA LYS A 137 19.89 23.31 -5.17
C LYS A 137 20.83 24.51 -5.07
N ASN A 138 20.39 25.70 -5.49
CA ASN A 138 21.17 26.93 -5.36
C ASN A 138 21.34 27.34 -3.89
N PHE A 139 20.33 27.15 -3.06
CA PHE A 139 20.39 27.37 -1.61
C PHE A 139 21.37 26.40 -0.94
N ASP A 140 21.29 25.11 -1.24
CA ASP A 140 22.22 24.09 -0.76
C ASP A 140 23.66 24.35 -1.24
N GLN A 141 23.83 24.85 -2.48
CA GLN A 141 25.13 25.21 -3.01
C GLN A 141 25.73 26.44 -2.32
N ASN A 142 24.91 27.46 -2.04
CA ASN A 142 25.30 28.71 -1.37
C ASN A 142 25.43 28.60 0.15
N MET A 143 24.87 27.55 0.77
CA MET A 143 25.19 27.14 2.14
C MET A 143 26.62 26.59 2.17
N SER A 144 27.59 27.49 2.37
CA SER A 144 29.03 27.24 2.29
C SER A 144 29.61 26.41 3.44
N SER A 145 28.83 26.09 4.47
CA SER A 145 29.32 25.27 5.58
C SER A 145 29.15 23.77 5.28
N ARG A 146 30.26 23.02 5.31
CA ARG A 146 30.27 21.54 5.29
C ARG A 146 29.36 20.93 6.37
N SER A 147 29.01 21.69 7.41
CA SER A 147 28.13 21.27 8.51
C SER A 147 26.63 21.37 8.15
N ALA A 148 26.23 22.40 7.37
CA ALA A 148 24.86 22.60 6.90
C ALA A 148 24.49 21.63 5.77
N LYS A 149 25.41 21.39 4.82
CA LYS A 149 25.21 20.39 3.76
C LYS A 149 25.00 18.97 4.31
N LYS A 150 25.65 18.62 5.42
CA LYS A 150 25.42 17.34 6.10
C LYS A 150 24.09 17.32 6.85
N ALA A 151 23.65 18.43 7.45
CA ALA A 151 22.36 18.51 8.15
C ALA A 151 21.17 18.32 7.19
N ASN A 152 21.19 18.98 6.03
CA ASN A 152 20.11 18.86 5.04
C ASN A 152 20.03 17.47 4.37
N LYS A 153 21.15 16.73 4.27
CA LYS A 153 21.11 15.34 3.81
C LYS A 153 20.29 14.43 4.73
N PHE A 154 20.21 14.75 6.02
CA PHE A 154 19.41 14.02 7.01
C PHE A 154 17.99 14.60 7.19
N LEU A 155 17.75 15.86 6.79
CA LEU A 155 16.44 16.52 6.86
C LEU A 155 15.63 16.46 5.55
N ASN A 156 16.21 15.96 4.46
CA ASN A 156 15.49 15.74 3.20
C ASN A 156 14.55 14.53 3.34
N ILE A 157 13.36 14.80 3.88
CA ILE A 157 12.22 13.88 4.05
C ILE A 157 11.85 13.16 2.74
N SER A 158 12.19 13.73 1.58
CA SER A 158 11.89 13.16 0.26
C SER A 158 12.83 12.01 -0.18
N ASN A 159 13.93 11.76 0.52
CA ASN A 159 14.90 10.71 0.18
C ASN A 159 15.02 9.62 1.25
N LEU A 160 14.21 9.65 2.32
CA LEU A 160 14.08 8.50 3.20
C LEU A 160 13.18 7.46 2.50
N PRO A 161 13.61 6.18 2.40
CA PRO A 161 12.72 5.12 1.98
C PRO A 161 11.51 5.10 2.92
N ALA A 162 10.31 5.01 2.35
CA ALA A 162 9.08 4.87 3.13
C ALA A 162 9.24 3.73 4.14
N TYR A 163 8.68 3.93 5.34
CA TYR A 163 8.67 2.97 6.44
C TYR A 163 8.37 1.55 5.93
N ASP A 164 9.38 0.68 5.99
CA ASP A 164 9.29 -0.74 5.67
C ASP A 164 9.49 -1.50 6.99
N GLU A 165 8.48 -2.25 7.43
CA GLU A 165 8.51 -3.03 8.68
C GLU A 165 9.68 -4.03 8.74
N ASN A 166 10.31 -4.33 7.60
CA ASN A 166 11.49 -5.21 7.52
C ASN A 166 12.84 -4.48 7.59
N ASN A 167 12.85 -3.15 7.70
CA ASN A 167 14.10 -2.39 7.74
C ASN A 167 14.70 -2.45 9.16
N THR A 168 15.83 -3.13 9.31
CA THR A 168 16.58 -3.26 10.57
C THR A 168 17.41 -2.01 10.91
N GLN A 169 17.24 -0.94 10.14
CA GLN A 169 17.90 0.35 10.33
C GLN A 169 17.12 1.21 11.32
N LEU A 170 17.85 1.95 12.15
CA LEU A 170 17.24 2.89 13.10
C LEU A 170 16.41 3.95 12.39
N ASP A 171 15.16 4.12 12.81
CA ASP A 171 14.32 5.21 12.32
C ASP A 171 14.87 6.54 12.85
N LEU A 172 15.35 7.38 11.93
CA LEU A 172 15.93 8.68 12.24
C LEU A 172 14.86 9.71 12.63
N HIS A 173 13.57 9.43 12.41
CA HIS A 173 12.46 10.27 12.87
C HIS A 173 12.29 10.25 14.38
N GLU A 174 12.59 9.13 15.04
CA GLU A 174 12.51 9.00 16.50
C GLU A 174 13.65 9.73 17.24
N LEU A 175 14.68 10.17 16.52
CA LEU A 175 15.85 10.89 17.08
C LEU A 175 15.64 12.41 17.18
N ILE A 176 14.44 12.89 16.81
CA ILE A 176 14.03 14.28 17.02
C ILE A 176 13.35 14.37 18.38
N LEU A 177 14.05 14.98 19.34
CA LEU A 177 13.61 15.12 20.71
C LEU A 177 13.04 16.52 20.96
N THR A 178 11.83 16.58 21.48
CA THR A 178 11.22 17.82 21.95
C THR A 178 11.81 18.21 23.31
N ARG A 179 11.98 19.52 23.56
CA ARG A 179 12.52 20.06 24.81
C ARG A 179 11.81 19.52 26.05
N ASP A 180 10.49 19.36 26.00
CA ASP A 180 9.71 18.85 27.13
C ASP A 180 9.94 17.36 27.39
N HIS A 181 10.17 16.58 26.33
CA HIS A 181 10.51 15.17 26.48
C HIS A 181 11.89 14.98 27.11
N LEU A 182 12.86 15.82 26.72
CA LEU A 182 14.17 15.86 27.38
C LEU A 182 14.05 16.24 28.85
N LYS A 183 13.26 17.27 29.20
CA LYS A 183 13.02 17.63 30.60
C LYS A 183 12.47 16.46 31.41
N GLN A 184 11.48 15.73 30.89
CA GLN A 184 10.91 14.56 31.57
C GLN A 184 11.94 13.46 31.82
N ILE A 185 12.78 13.13 30.83
CA ILE A 185 13.85 12.13 30.99
C ILE A 185 14.82 12.55 32.09
N PHE A 186 15.23 13.82 32.10
CA PHE A 186 16.18 14.33 33.08
C PHE A 186 15.58 14.50 34.48
N GLU A 187 14.30 14.84 34.60
CA GLU A 187 13.57 14.85 35.88
C GLU A 187 13.48 13.43 36.48
N ASP A 188 13.27 12.41 35.66
CA ASP A 188 13.26 11.02 36.13
C ASP A 188 14.64 10.52 36.54
N ILE A 189 15.71 10.95 35.85
CA ILE A 189 17.09 10.70 36.26
C ILE A 189 17.40 11.43 37.58
N GLU A 190 16.96 12.67 37.73
CA GLU A 190 17.16 13.46 38.94
C GLU A 190 16.49 12.80 40.15
N LYS A 191 15.24 12.34 40.01
CA LYS A 191 14.55 11.55 41.03
C LYS A 191 15.31 10.28 41.39
N ARG A 192 15.87 9.56 40.41
CA ARG A 192 16.68 8.35 40.65
C ARG A 192 18.00 8.66 41.36
N ILE A 193 18.68 9.75 41.02
CA ILE A 193 19.92 10.19 41.70
C ILE A 193 19.62 10.61 43.13
N ILE A 194 18.52 11.35 43.37
CA ILE A 194 18.08 11.73 44.71
C ILE A 194 17.74 10.49 45.54
N ALA A 195 17.01 9.53 44.96
CA ALA A 195 16.69 8.27 45.63
C ALA A 195 17.94 7.44 45.98
N ALA A 196 18.95 7.40 45.09
CA ALA A 196 20.22 6.73 45.35
C ALA A 196 21.07 7.45 46.42
N LYS A 197 21.00 8.78 46.50
CA LYS A 197 21.68 9.57 47.53
C LYS A 197 21.16 9.28 48.95
N HIS A 198 19.87 9.00 49.10
CA HIS A 198 19.27 8.68 50.40
C HIS A 198 19.64 7.28 50.95
N GLN A 199 20.41 6.48 50.20
CA GLN A 199 20.91 5.18 50.67
C GLN A 199 22.35 5.25 51.22
N ASP A 200 23.08 6.35 51.00
CA ASP A 200 24.52 6.47 51.26
C ASP A 200 24.83 7.70 52.15
N ASP A 201 23.95 7.95 53.14
CA ASP A 201 24.12 8.98 54.17
C ASP A 201 25.25 8.58 55.14
N ASP A 202 26.51 8.83 54.76
CA ASP A 202 27.43 9.49 55.68
C ASP A 202 28.61 10.12 54.92
N HIS A 203 28.73 11.44 55.11
CA HIS A 203 29.81 12.34 54.68
C HIS A 203 29.93 12.73 53.19
N GLY A 204 29.61 13.99 52.90
CA GLY A 204 30.37 14.79 51.93
C GLY A 204 29.56 15.59 50.91
N SER A 205 29.44 16.90 51.17
CA SER A 205 29.15 17.98 50.21
C SER A 205 27.97 17.81 49.22
N ILE A 206 26.91 18.56 49.50
CA ILE A 206 25.73 18.75 48.66
C ILE A 206 26.14 19.35 47.31
N ILE A 207 26.32 18.51 46.29
CA ILE A 207 26.24 18.98 44.89
C ILE A 207 24.75 19.01 44.55
N GLN A 208 24.12 20.17 44.78
CA GLN A 208 22.88 20.55 44.11
C GLN A 208 23.24 20.73 42.63
N ALA A 209 23.12 19.66 41.86
CA ALA A 209 23.22 19.76 40.41
C ALA A 209 21.99 20.53 39.93
N ASP A 210 22.19 21.76 39.46
CA ASP A 210 21.15 22.54 38.78
C ASP A 210 20.90 21.89 37.41
N VAL A 211 20.11 20.82 37.41
CA VAL A 211 19.81 19.97 36.24
C VAL A 211 19.34 20.80 35.04
N PRO A 212 18.50 21.84 35.19
CA PRO A 212 18.14 22.73 34.08
C PRO A 212 19.34 23.43 33.43
N LYS A 213 20.27 23.97 34.24
CA LYS A 213 21.47 24.64 33.71
C LYS A 213 22.44 23.64 33.07
N MET A 214 22.62 22.48 33.67
CA MET A 214 23.47 21.43 33.10
C MET A 214 22.87 20.88 31.80
N LEU A 215 21.55 20.78 31.71
CA LEU A 215 20.85 20.38 30.48
C LEU A 215 21.07 21.42 29.38
N GLU A 216 20.92 22.70 29.69
CA GLU A 216 21.12 23.78 28.72
C GLU A 216 22.59 23.89 28.27
N GLU A 217 23.54 23.69 29.20
CA GLU A 217 24.98 23.60 28.90
C GLU A 217 25.32 22.39 28.03
N ARG A 218 24.69 21.23 28.27
CA ARG A 218 24.90 20.03 27.46
C ARG A 218 24.24 20.13 26.09
N LEU A 219 23.03 20.67 26.00
CA LEU A 219 22.33 20.87 24.74
C LEU A 219 23.02 21.92 23.85
N SER A 220 23.74 22.88 24.44
CA SER A 220 24.49 23.91 23.70
C SER A 220 25.92 23.48 23.32
N ASN A 221 26.60 22.68 24.16
CA ASN A 221 28.03 22.36 23.97
C ASN A 221 28.33 20.98 23.37
N VAL A 222 27.34 20.08 23.27
CA VAL A 222 27.57 18.70 22.82
C VAL A 222 27.49 18.59 21.29
N ARG A 223 28.57 18.11 20.66
CA ARG A 223 28.69 17.93 19.20
C ARG A 223 27.65 16.98 18.58
N SER A 224 27.10 16.05 19.38
CA SER A 224 26.06 15.12 18.97
C SER A 224 24.65 15.69 19.05
N VAL A 225 24.43 16.86 19.66
CA VAL A 225 23.11 17.51 19.71
C VAL A 225 23.09 18.69 18.74
N ARG A 226 22.05 18.78 17.91
CA ARG A 226 21.81 19.96 17.06
C ARG A 226 20.43 20.53 17.31
N ARG A 227 20.35 21.84 17.50
CA ARG A 227 19.07 22.55 17.55
C ARG A 227 18.51 22.67 16.12
N ILE A 228 17.33 22.12 15.88
CA ILE A 228 16.59 22.25 14.62
C ILE A 228 15.64 23.45 14.70
N ASP A 229 14.97 23.62 15.84
CA ASP A 229 13.95 24.62 16.09
C ASP A 229 14.02 25.13 17.55
N ASP A 230 13.21 26.11 17.94
CA ASP A 230 13.25 26.67 19.30
C ASP A 230 13.04 25.63 20.41
N ASP A 231 12.21 24.61 20.14
CA ASP A 231 11.91 23.52 21.08
C ASP A 231 12.27 22.11 20.56
N LYS A 232 12.99 22.00 19.43
CA LYS A 232 13.34 20.70 18.82
C LYS A 232 14.85 20.52 18.67
N TYR A 233 15.33 19.39 19.19
CA TYR A 233 16.73 18.99 19.15
C TYR A 233 16.86 17.65 18.41
N PHE A 234 17.92 17.52 17.62
CA PHE A 234 18.28 16.29 16.93
C PHE A 234 19.53 15.69 17.54
N TYR A 235 19.46 14.40 17.89
CA TYR A 235 20.60 13.65 18.39
C TYR A 235 21.27 12.88 17.26
N ASP A 236 22.43 13.37 16.83
CA ASP A 236 23.30 12.74 15.82
C ASP A 236 24.14 11.64 16.50
N ILE A 237 23.61 10.41 16.47
CA ILE A 237 24.24 9.19 16.99
C ILE A 237 25.68 9.06 16.48
N SER A 238 25.93 9.33 15.19
CA SER A 238 27.24 9.18 14.55
C SER A 238 28.33 10.13 15.09
N ARG A 239 27.94 11.14 15.85
CA ARG A 239 28.84 12.13 16.46
C ARG A 239 28.96 12.00 17.97
N SER A 240 28.27 11.03 18.56
CA SER A 240 28.44 10.75 19.99
C SER A 240 29.88 10.33 20.25
N ALA A 241 30.45 10.77 21.37
CA ALA A 241 31.84 10.42 21.73
C ALA A 241 32.04 8.90 21.89
N SER A 242 30.94 8.16 22.04
CA SER A 242 30.93 6.71 22.15
C SER A 242 31.04 6.00 20.80
N ILE A 243 30.84 6.68 19.66
CA ILE A 243 30.78 6.06 18.32
C ILE A 243 32.00 6.44 17.46
N GLU A 244 32.77 5.42 17.07
CA GLU A 244 33.72 5.51 15.97
C GLU A 244 33.03 5.12 14.64
N GLY A 245 32.69 6.13 13.83
CA GLY A 245 32.85 6.03 12.38
C GLY A 245 31.77 5.36 11.50
N SER A 246 30.61 4.90 12.00
CA SER A 246 29.53 4.39 11.13
C SER A 246 28.36 5.36 10.99
N THR A 247 28.00 5.71 9.75
CA THR A 247 26.82 6.52 9.41
C THR A 247 25.54 5.71 9.25
N THR A 248 25.60 4.39 9.39
CA THR A 248 24.46 3.47 9.28
C THR A 248 24.56 2.43 10.38
N LEU A 249 24.05 2.75 11.58
CA LEU A 249 23.93 1.77 12.66
C LEU A 249 22.67 0.94 12.45
N SER A 250 22.83 -0.37 12.46
CA SER A 250 21.69 -1.29 12.63
C SER A 250 21.18 -1.26 14.06
N LEU A 251 19.91 -1.62 14.28
CA LEU A 251 19.29 -1.69 15.61
C LEU A 251 20.07 -2.61 16.56
N GLU A 252 20.62 -3.70 16.04
CA GLU A 252 21.38 -4.67 16.83
C GLU A 252 22.76 -4.18 17.26
N GLU A 253 23.44 -3.39 16.41
CA GLU A 253 24.68 -2.71 16.79
C GLU A 253 24.42 -1.65 17.87
N TYR A 254 23.29 -0.96 17.81
CA TYR A 254 22.91 0.03 18.82
C TYR A 254 22.60 -0.62 20.17
N ASN A 255 21.88 -1.75 20.19
CA ASN A 255 21.60 -2.49 21.40
C ASN A 255 22.88 -3.04 22.06
N LYS A 256 23.79 -3.63 21.28
CA LYS A 256 25.12 -4.05 21.78
C LYS A 256 25.91 -2.88 22.36
N MET A 257 25.73 -1.68 21.80
CA MET A 257 26.40 -0.49 22.29
C MET A 257 25.82 0.00 23.62
N ILE A 258 24.49 -0.04 23.78
CA ILE A 258 23.84 0.22 25.07
C ILE A 258 24.36 -0.76 26.11
N GLU A 259 24.44 -2.05 25.79
CA GLU A 259 24.98 -3.08 26.69
C GLU A 259 26.42 -2.78 27.10
N ASN A 260 27.30 -2.43 26.14
CA ASN A 260 28.68 -2.06 26.43
C ASN A 260 28.79 -0.79 27.29
N LEU A 261 27.93 0.21 27.07
CA LEU A 261 27.91 1.42 27.90
C LEU A 261 27.42 1.12 29.32
N VAL A 262 26.42 0.25 29.48
CA VAL A 262 25.95 -0.20 30.79
C VAL A 262 27.06 -0.96 31.52
N MET A 263 27.80 -1.82 30.83
CA MET A 263 28.97 -2.50 31.41
C MET A 263 30.04 -1.50 31.85
N ASN A 264 30.43 -0.56 30.99
CA ASN A 264 31.42 0.46 31.33
C ASN A 264 30.99 1.33 32.52
N ILE A 265 29.69 1.66 32.63
CA ILE A 265 29.16 2.41 33.77
C ILE A 265 29.26 1.58 35.05
N ASN A 266 28.90 0.29 34.99
CA ASN A 266 29.00 -0.61 36.14
C ASN A 266 30.45 -0.79 36.60
N ASP A 267 31.39 -0.97 35.66
CA ASP A 267 32.83 -1.02 35.95
C ASP A 267 33.32 0.29 36.61
N LEU A 268 32.82 1.44 36.14
CA LEU A 268 33.17 2.74 36.73
C LEU A 268 32.64 2.89 38.16
N ILE A 269 31.43 2.40 38.42
CA ILE A 269 30.82 2.38 39.76
C ILE A 269 31.63 1.47 40.67
N GLU A 270 32.00 0.27 40.22
CA GLU A 270 32.80 -0.68 40.98
C GLU A 270 34.20 -0.12 41.29
N HIS A 271 34.86 0.52 40.30
CA HIS A 271 36.12 1.22 40.55
C HIS A 271 35.94 2.42 41.49
N GLY A 272 34.80 3.10 41.42
CA GLY A 272 34.43 4.18 42.33
C GLY A 272 34.28 3.71 43.77
N THR A 273 33.58 2.60 44.01
CA THR A 273 33.41 2.02 45.35
C THR A 273 34.74 1.51 45.90
N GLN A 274 35.52 0.78 45.09
CA GLN A 274 36.86 0.33 45.48
C GLN A 274 37.79 1.52 45.81
N SER A 275 37.69 2.61 45.05
CA SER A 275 38.46 3.83 45.33
C SER A 275 37.98 4.50 46.62
N LYS A 276 36.67 4.58 46.86
CA LYS A 276 36.08 5.11 48.10
C LYS A 276 36.54 4.27 49.31
N GLU A 277 36.55 2.95 49.20
CA GLU A 277 37.07 2.05 50.25
C GLU A 277 38.55 2.26 50.53
N ARG A 278 39.38 2.42 49.48
CA ARG A 278 40.81 2.73 49.64
C ARG A 278 41.00 4.09 50.31
N TRP A 279 40.20 5.09 49.95
CA TRP A 279 40.23 6.40 50.57
C TRP A 279 39.80 6.35 52.04
N THR A 280 38.71 5.65 52.39
CA THR A 280 38.26 5.53 53.78
C THR A 280 39.27 4.76 54.64
N LEU A 281 39.89 3.71 54.09
CA LEU A 281 41.00 3.01 54.75
C LEU A 281 42.21 3.94 54.98
N ASN A 282 42.58 4.75 54.00
CA ASN A 282 43.69 5.69 54.13
C ASN A 282 43.37 6.83 55.11
N VAL A 283 42.12 7.31 55.14
CA VAL A 283 41.65 8.28 56.14
C VAL A 283 41.71 7.68 57.53
N LYS A 284 41.20 6.45 57.74
CA LYS A 284 41.32 5.74 59.03
C LYS A 284 42.78 5.55 59.47
N LYS A 285 43.67 5.22 58.54
CA LYS A 285 45.12 5.15 58.83
C LYS A 285 45.70 6.51 59.20
N LEU A 286 45.30 7.58 58.51
CA LEU A 286 45.73 8.95 58.84
C LEU A 286 45.20 9.41 60.19
N ASP A 287 43.97 9.05 60.54
CA ASP A 287 43.40 9.39 61.84
C ASP A 287 44.09 8.61 62.98
N ALA A 288 44.41 7.33 62.79
CA ALA A 288 45.23 6.57 63.73
C ALA A 288 46.66 7.16 63.88
N ILE A 289 47.27 7.63 62.78
CA ILE A 289 48.56 8.33 62.83
C ILE A 289 48.44 9.67 63.57
N LYS A 290 47.35 10.42 63.36
CA LYS A 290 47.08 11.67 64.10
C LYS A 290 46.83 11.42 65.59
N GLU A 291 46.19 10.31 65.94
CA GLU A 291 45.94 9.93 67.33
C GLU A 291 47.26 9.59 68.05
N VAL A 292 48.14 8.81 67.41
CA VAL A 292 49.51 8.55 67.92
C VAL A 292 50.37 9.80 67.98
N LEU A 293 50.25 10.70 67.00
CA LEU A 293 50.95 12.00 67.02
C LEU A 293 50.47 12.90 68.16
N LYS A 294 49.17 12.88 68.47
CA LYS A 294 48.62 13.59 69.63
C LYS A 294 49.07 12.99 70.95
N GLU A 295 49.12 11.66 71.07
CA GLU A 295 49.68 10.99 72.24
C GLU A 295 51.17 11.35 72.44
N PHE A 296 51.94 11.50 71.35
CA PHE A 296 53.33 11.97 71.42
C PHE A 296 53.45 13.46 71.77
N GLU A 297 52.56 14.33 71.27
CA GLU A 297 52.53 15.74 71.67
C GLU A 297 52.20 15.88 73.17
N ASP A 298 51.25 15.09 73.68
CA ASP A 298 50.87 15.04 75.10
C ASP A 298 51.98 14.44 75.99
N GLU A 299 52.79 13.48 75.50
CA GLU A 299 53.97 12.98 76.23
C GLU A 299 55.16 13.96 76.26
N THR A 300 55.19 14.95 75.35
CA THR A 300 56.24 15.99 75.31
C THR A 300 55.92 17.27 76.10
N GLU A 301 54.72 17.41 76.65
CA GLU A 301 54.33 18.50 77.57
C GLU A 301 54.44 18.09 79.07
N ILE A 302 55.57 17.48 79.46
CA ILE A 302 56.01 17.35 80.88
C ILE A 302 57.38 17.99 81.07
#